data_AF-A0A9E1TVF9-F1
#
_entry.id   AF-A0A9E1TVF9-F1
#
_cell.length_a   1.000
_cell.length_b   1.000
_cell.length_c   1.000
_cell.angle_alpha   90.00
_cell.angle_beta   90.00
_cell.angle_gamma   90.00
#
_symmetry.space_group_name_H-M   'P 1'
#
loop_
_entity.id
_entity.type
_entity.pdbx_description
1 polymer ?
#
loop_
_entity_poly.entity_id
_entity_poly.type
_entity_poly.pdbx_seq_one_letter_code
_entity_poly.pdbx_strand_id
1 'polypeptide(L)'
;MKYFSLILATTLLLGGSGDAMAKASAAMKAGMYKEALGHISVSQKSDMTNPDIYRMKALLHEALDEPNHALIAWQYCLKYSKNEILSSEAKVHIQSLSQE
;
A
#
# COMPACT_ATOMS: atom_id res chain seq x y z
N MET A 1 -2.50 35.21 -18.86
CA MET A 1 -1.84 33.98 -19.35
C MET A 1 -2.24 32.85 -18.39
N LYS A 2 -3.46 32.31 -18.44
CA LYS A 2 -3.99 31.32 -19.40
C LYS A 2 -3.17 30.01 -19.38
N TYR A 3 -3.62 29.11 -18.50
CA TYR A 3 -3.41 27.65 -18.40
C TYR A 3 -1.96 27.11 -18.47
N PHE A 4 -1.39 26.81 -17.31
CA PHE A 4 -0.42 25.71 -17.16
C PHE A 4 -1.08 24.58 -16.37
N SER A 5 -2.12 23.98 -16.96
CA SER A 5 -2.53 22.63 -16.56
C SER A 5 -1.48 21.67 -17.12
N LEU A 6 -0.44 21.38 -16.32
CA LEU A 6 0.49 20.32 -16.65
C LEU A 6 -0.24 18.99 -16.43
N ILE A 7 -0.76 18.45 -17.54
CA ILE A 7 -1.27 17.09 -17.64
C ILE A 7 -0.09 16.15 -17.37
N LEU A 8 -0.11 15.44 -16.26
CA LEU A 8 0.72 14.25 -16.07
C LEU A 8 -0.11 13.11 -15.48
N ALA A 9 -1.12 12.68 -16.23
CA ALA A 9 -1.94 11.54 -15.83
C ALA A 9 -2.39 10.74 -17.05
N THR A 10 -1.48 10.05 -17.76
CA THR A 10 -1.89 9.03 -18.74
C THR A 10 -0.93 7.86 -18.98
N THR A 11 0.26 7.79 -18.38
CA THR A 11 1.12 6.58 -18.52
C THR A 11 0.84 5.49 -17.49
N LEU A 12 -0.21 5.64 -16.66
CA LEU A 12 -0.34 4.90 -15.41
C LEU A 12 -0.84 3.45 -15.51
N LEU A 13 -1.28 2.95 -16.68
CA LEU A 13 -2.11 1.73 -16.75
C LEU A 13 -1.54 0.54 -17.54
N LEU A 14 -0.28 0.55 -17.97
CA LEU A 14 0.33 -0.58 -18.71
C LEU A 14 1.50 -1.26 -17.98
N GLY A 15 1.50 -1.20 -16.66
CA GLY A 15 2.47 -1.87 -15.80
C GLY A 15 1.94 -3.17 -15.22
N GLY A 16 2.67 -4.28 -15.37
CA GLY A 16 2.40 -5.50 -14.61
C GLY A 16 2.51 -5.28 -13.09
N SER A 17 2.10 -6.26 -12.28
CA SER A 17 2.07 -6.16 -10.80
C SER A 17 3.38 -5.65 -10.17
N GLY A 18 4.52 -6.04 -10.73
CA GLY A 18 5.85 -5.56 -10.31
C GLY A 18 6.09 -4.07 -10.57
N ASP A 19 5.56 -3.52 -11.67
CA ASP A 19 5.63 -2.08 -11.97
C ASP A 19 4.72 -1.27 -11.03
N ALA A 20 3.54 -1.79 -10.70
CA ALA A 20 2.62 -1.13 -9.78
C ALA A 20 3.17 -1.04 -8.34
N MET A 21 3.82 -2.09 -7.83
CA MET A 21 4.48 -2.04 -6.51
C MET A 21 5.65 -1.04 -6.48
N ALA A 22 6.45 -0.99 -7.55
CA ALA A 22 7.54 -0.03 -7.66
C ALA A 22 7.03 1.42 -7.69
N LYS A 23 5.95 1.69 -8.43
CA LYS A 23 5.28 3.00 -8.46
C LYS A 23 4.67 3.38 -7.10
N ALA A 24 4.02 2.43 -6.41
CA ALA A 24 3.53 2.65 -5.06
C ALA A 24 4.67 3.05 -4.10
N SER A 25 5.82 2.35 -4.17
CA SER A 25 6.99 2.66 -3.36
C SER A 25 7.57 4.04 -3.67
N ALA A 26 7.64 4.42 -4.95
CA ALA A 26 8.10 5.75 -5.36
C ALA A 26 7.17 6.87 -4.85
N ALA A 27 5.85 6.69 -5.00
CA ALA A 27 4.85 7.63 -4.48
C ALA A 27 4.90 7.75 -2.95
N MET A 28 5.07 6.64 -2.22
CA MET A 28 5.29 6.64 -0.76
C MET A 28 6.50 7.49 -0.36
N LYS A 29 7.65 7.29 -1.03
CA LYS A 29 8.88 8.06 -0.77
C LYS A 29 8.71 9.54 -1.08
N ALA A 30 7.81 9.90 -1.99
CA ALA A 30 7.47 11.27 -2.33
C ALA A 30 6.37 11.88 -1.42
N GLY A 31 5.86 11.14 -0.43
CA GLY A 31 4.76 11.59 0.46
C GLY A 31 3.38 11.56 -0.22
N MET A 32 3.25 10.96 -1.40
CA MET A 32 2.03 10.91 -2.19
C MET A 32 1.19 9.67 -1.82
N TYR A 33 0.76 9.58 -0.57
CA TYR A 33 0.17 8.35 -0.01
C TYR A 33 -1.12 7.90 -0.71
N LYS A 34 -1.98 8.84 -1.11
CA LYS A 34 -3.22 8.51 -1.86
C LYS A 34 -2.92 7.94 -3.26
N GLU A 35 -1.90 8.45 -3.94
CA GLU A 35 -1.47 7.92 -5.24
C GLU A 35 -0.84 6.54 -5.08
N ALA A 36 -0.03 6.36 -4.04
CA ALA A 36 0.50 5.05 -3.69
C ALA A 36 -0.59 4.01 -3.43
N LEU A 37 -1.68 4.35 -2.73
CA LEU A 37 -2.84 3.47 -2.55
C LEU A 37 -3.51 3.11 -3.88
N GLY A 38 -3.55 4.04 -4.84
CA GLY A 38 -4.01 3.79 -6.20
C GLY A 38 -3.18 2.71 -6.89
N HIS A 39 -1.85 2.80 -6.81
CA HIS A 39 -0.94 1.79 -7.35
C HIS A 39 -1.04 0.43 -6.63
N ILE A 40 -1.14 0.42 -5.31
CA ILE A 40 -1.35 -0.82 -4.52
C ILE A 40 -2.64 -1.52 -4.93
N SER A 41 -3.70 -0.78 -5.22
CA SER A 41 -4.97 -1.36 -5.68
C SER A 41 -4.83 -2.07 -7.03
N VAL A 42 -3.93 -1.62 -7.91
CA VAL A 42 -3.60 -2.32 -9.15
C VAL A 42 -2.84 -3.60 -8.86
N SER A 43 -1.80 -3.55 -8.02
CA SER A 43 -1.04 -4.74 -7.61
C SER A 43 -1.94 -5.80 -6.96
N GLN A 44 -2.85 -5.39 -6.07
CA GLN A 44 -3.74 -6.31 -5.35
C GLN A 44 -4.70 -7.05 -6.29
N LYS A 45 -5.14 -6.42 -7.40
CA LYS A 45 -5.96 -7.09 -8.42
C LYS A 45 -5.19 -8.18 -9.17
N SER A 46 -3.88 -8.00 -9.34
CA SER A 46 -3.03 -8.97 -10.02
C SER A 46 -2.61 -10.13 -9.13
N ASP A 47 -2.43 -9.89 -7.82
CA ASP A 47 -2.13 -10.93 -6.84
C ASP A 47 -2.85 -10.63 -5.52
N MET A 48 -4.00 -11.27 -5.32
CA MET A 48 -4.86 -11.04 -4.16
C MET A 48 -4.34 -11.69 -2.86
N THR A 49 -3.26 -12.46 -2.93
CA THR A 49 -2.73 -13.22 -1.78
C THR A 49 -1.28 -12.90 -1.47
N ASN A 50 -0.74 -11.84 -2.06
CA ASN A 50 0.62 -11.40 -1.76
C ASN A 50 0.65 -10.59 -0.46
N PRO A 51 1.33 -11.06 0.60
CA PRO A 51 1.37 -10.36 1.88
C PRO A 51 2.12 -9.01 1.81
N ASP A 52 3.08 -8.82 0.89
CA ASP A 52 3.81 -7.55 0.75
C ASP A 52 2.92 -6.42 0.23
N ILE A 53 1.91 -6.74 -0.58
CA ILE A 53 0.90 -5.78 -1.03
C ILE A 53 0.10 -5.27 0.18
N TYR A 54 -0.31 -6.19 1.06
CA TYR A 54 -1.04 -5.85 2.27
C TYR A 54 -0.19 -5.10 3.28
N ARG A 55 1.09 -5.46 3.42
CA ARG A 55 2.07 -4.72 4.23
C ARG A 55 2.18 -3.26 3.78
N MET A 56 2.41 -3.01 2.49
CA MET A 56 2.50 -1.64 1.96
C MET A 56 1.18 -0.88 2.14
N LYS A 57 0.04 -1.55 1.92
CA LYS A 57 -1.28 -0.95 2.16
C LYS A 57 -1.47 -0.52 3.62
N ALA A 58 -1.05 -1.36 4.55
CA ALA A 58 -1.18 -1.08 5.98
C ALA A 58 -0.33 0.13 6.40
N LEU A 59 0.95 0.15 6.01
CA LEU A 59 1.86 1.28 6.26
C LEU A 59 1.35 2.60 5.68
N LEU A 60 0.70 2.56 4.51
CA LEU A 60 0.09 3.72 3.90
C LEU A 60 -1.08 4.26 4.73
N HIS A 61 -1.93 3.39 5.26
CA HIS A 61 -3.04 3.80 6.12
C HIS A 61 -2.56 4.31 7.48
N GLU A 62 -1.49 3.76 8.06
CA GLU A 62 -0.86 4.34 9.26
C GLU A 62 -0.33 5.75 8.98
N ALA A 63 0.35 5.96 7.85
CA ALA A 63 0.84 7.28 7.46
C ALA A 63 -0.27 8.30 7.16
N LEU A 64 -1.50 7.84 6.94
CA LEU A 64 -2.70 8.64 6.69
C LEU A 64 -3.57 8.84 7.94
N ASP A 65 -3.15 8.32 9.10
CA ASP A 65 -3.95 8.33 10.34
C ASP A 65 -5.31 7.62 10.17
N GLU A 66 -5.30 6.49 9.46
CA GLU A 66 -6.48 5.65 9.19
C GLU A 66 -6.36 4.26 9.87
N PRO A 67 -6.36 4.20 11.22
CA PRO A 67 -5.94 3.01 11.97
C PRO A 67 -6.80 1.77 11.71
N ASN A 68 -8.12 1.95 11.49
CA ASN A 68 -9.01 0.83 11.15
C ASN A 68 -8.65 0.18 9.80
N HIS A 69 -8.27 0.98 8.80
CA HIS A 69 -7.87 0.46 7.50
C HIS A 69 -6.48 -0.20 7.57
N ALA A 70 -5.57 0.39 8.35
CA ALA A 70 -4.26 -0.19 8.63
C ALA A 70 -4.38 -1.56 9.31
N LEU A 71 -5.22 -1.65 10.35
CA LEU A 71 -5.45 -2.89 11.11
C LEU A 71 -5.96 -4.01 10.21
N ILE A 72 -6.98 -3.74 9.38
CA ILE A 72 -7.51 -4.72 8.43
C ILE A 72 -6.42 -5.18 7.44
N ALA A 73 -5.63 -4.24 6.91
CA ALA A 73 -4.55 -4.57 5.99
C ALA A 73 -3.47 -5.43 6.66
N TRP A 74 -3.07 -5.14 7.91
CA TRP A 74 -2.13 -5.97 8.65
C TRP A 74 -2.67 -7.37 8.95
N GLN A 75 -3.97 -7.52 9.24
CA GLN A 75 -4.59 -8.83 9.41
C GLN A 75 -4.52 -9.66 8.12
N TYR A 76 -4.72 -9.05 6.95
CA TYR A 76 -4.53 -9.73 5.67
C TYR A 76 -3.05 -10.05 5.39
N CYS A 77 -2.13 -9.14 5.72
CA CYS A 77 -0.69 -9.40 5.64
C CYS A 77 -0.33 -10.65 6.45
N LEU A 78 -0.78 -10.72 7.71
CA LEU A 78 -0.56 -11.88 8.57
C LEU A 78 -1.22 -13.15 8.00
N LYS A 79 -2.45 -13.06 7.50
CA LYS A 79 -3.20 -14.19 6.93
C LYS A 79 -2.48 -14.83 5.76
N TYR A 80 -1.86 -14.03 4.89
CA TYR A 80 -1.23 -14.53 3.66
C TYR A 80 0.29 -14.74 3.78
N SER A 81 0.91 -14.23 4.84
CA SER A 81 2.35 -14.40 5.05
C SER A 81 2.70 -15.85 5.37
N LYS A 82 3.70 -16.36 4.64
CA LYS A 82 4.41 -17.61 4.95
C LYS A 82 5.78 -17.35 5.59
N ASN A 83 6.14 -16.08 5.76
CA ASN A 83 7.43 -15.64 6.28
C ASN A 83 7.27 -15.21 7.75
N GLU A 84 8.04 -15.83 8.66
CA GLU A 84 7.94 -15.55 10.09
C GLU A 84 8.30 -14.10 10.47
N ILE A 85 9.22 -13.48 9.74
CA ILE A 85 9.61 -12.07 9.95
C ILE A 85 8.42 -11.16 9.63
N LEU A 86 7.82 -11.33 8.45
CA LEU A 86 6.67 -10.52 8.03
C LEU A 86 5.44 -10.78 8.91
N SER A 87 5.23 -12.04 9.32
CA SER A 87 4.18 -12.38 10.27
C SER A 87 4.39 -11.75 11.65
N SER A 88 5.64 -11.63 12.10
CA SER A 88 5.98 -10.98 13.37
C SER A 88 5.79 -9.47 13.30
N GLU A 89 6.22 -8.83 12.20
CA GLU A 89 5.96 -7.41 11.92
C GLU A 89 4.46 -7.12 11.97
N ALA A 90 3.64 -7.87 11.23
CA ALA A 90 2.20 -7.68 11.21
C ALA A 90 1.57 -7.82 12.61
N LYS A 91 2.01 -8.78 13.43
CA LYS A 91 1.51 -8.95 14.80
C LYS A 91 1.81 -7.74 15.69
N VAL A 92 3.01 -7.16 15.59
CA VAL A 92 3.39 -5.97 16.38
C VAL A 92 2.48 -4.80 16.04
N HIS A 93 2.28 -4.52 14.75
CA HIS A 93 1.40 -3.44 14.32
C HIS A 93 -0.06 -3.68 14.70
N ILE A 94 -0.58 -4.91 14.52
CA ILE A 94 -1.94 -5.28 14.97
C ILE A 94 -2.12 -5.01 16.47
N GLN A 95 -1.13 -5.42 17.29
CA GLN A 95 -1.19 -5.21 18.73
C GLN A 95 -1.20 -3.72 19.08
N SER A 96 -0.36 -2.91 18.43
CA SER A 96 -0.32 -1.47 18.63
C SER A 96 -1.65 -0.81 18.28
N LEU A 97 -2.15 -1.06 17.06
CA LEU A 97 -3.39 -0.47 16.55
C LEU A 97 -4.66 -0.93 17.29
N SER A 98 -4.62 -2.09 17.96
CA SER A 98 -5.78 -2.57 18.75
C SER A 98 -5.85 -1.94 20.14
N GLN A 99 -4.84 -1.16 20.53
CA GLN A 99 -4.75 -0.50 21.84
C GLN A 99 -5.02 1.01 21.78
N GLU A 100 -5.16 1.57 20.58
CA GLU A 100 -5.59 2.95 20.31
C GLU A 100 -7.11 3.12 20.48
#